data_AF-A0A7R9CXK1-F1
#
_entry.id   AF-A0A7R9CXK1-F1
#
_cell.length_a   1.000
_cell.length_b   1.000
_cell.length_c   1.000
_cell.angle_alpha   90.00
_cell.angle_beta   90.00
_cell.angle_gamma   90.00
#
_symmetry.space_group_name_H-M   'P 1'
#
loop_
_entity.id
_entity.type
_entity.pdbx_description
1 polymer ?
#
loop_
_entity_poly.entity_id
_entity_poly.type
_entity_poly.pdbx_seq_one_letter_code
_entity_poly.pdbx_strand_id
1 'polypeptide(L)'
;MWMNIYHTSDYAKRVTAFGCECGYVKLTVINVPRNEIVSDWSIRFESSVTSVALFNDELKLRCPSFINLTDVTPADEEEPLLHLLVTTTLQPAVIYRNITVQGFESCYNLPDSDSFDAVMCCLVADIDMDGKHEVILGTYGQEMLVYKLGSSSKDGKESWKLNCQRGFANPIYSLLYVDVTGDGVKELVVLTLQGVHIMQPQTTSGQRCLPLQQTVMEYLQNSPTFHLIQQQTKMEYPMKGHYDCSTENLAYQLQCNYCIAEYIGFTTGTLRQ
;
A
#
# COMPACT_ATOMS: atom_id res chain seq x y z
N MET A 1 2.27 -20.47 -0.65
CA MET A 1 0.83 -20.16 -0.54
C MET A 1 0.72 -18.73 -0.06
N TRP A 2 -0.05 -17.90 -0.76
CA TRP A 2 -0.28 -16.50 -0.43
C TRP A 2 -1.76 -16.33 -0.08
N MET A 3 -2.07 -15.55 0.95
CA MET A 3 -3.44 -15.37 1.41
C MET A 3 -3.66 -13.94 1.84
N ASN A 4 -4.81 -13.40 1.44
CA ASN A 4 -5.26 -12.07 1.85
C ASN A 4 -6.73 -12.16 2.30
N ILE A 5 -7.03 -11.54 3.42
CA ILE A 5 -8.34 -11.59 4.06
C ILE A 5 -8.82 -10.16 4.26
N TYR A 6 -10.03 -9.88 3.75
CA TYR A 6 -10.71 -8.62 3.93
C TYR A 6 -11.98 -8.84 4.75
N HIS A 7 -12.21 -7.97 5.72
CA HIS A 7 -13.43 -7.94 6.53
C HIS A 7 -14.19 -6.64 6.23
N THR A 8 -15.50 -6.76 6.00
CA THR A 8 -16.38 -5.60 5.93
C THR A 8 -16.46 -4.90 7.29
N SER A 9 -16.78 -3.61 7.31
CA SER A 9 -16.83 -2.78 8.53
C SER A 9 -17.82 -3.28 9.59
N ASP A 10 -18.84 -4.03 9.18
CA ASP A 10 -19.82 -4.67 10.05
C ASP A 10 -19.38 -6.04 10.57
N TYR A 11 -18.21 -6.54 10.12
CA TYR A 11 -17.72 -7.90 10.32
C TYR A 11 -18.68 -9.01 9.88
N ALA A 12 -19.74 -8.69 9.14
CA ALA A 12 -20.75 -9.66 8.71
C ALA A 12 -20.28 -10.47 7.50
N LYS A 13 -19.43 -9.88 6.67
CA LYS A 13 -18.84 -10.52 5.49
C LYS A 13 -17.33 -10.60 5.61
N ARG A 14 -16.77 -11.74 5.22
CA ARG A 14 -15.34 -11.98 5.07
C ARG A 14 -15.05 -12.42 3.65
N VAL A 15 -14.16 -11.72 2.98
CA VAL A 15 -13.62 -12.11 1.68
C VAL A 15 -12.23 -12.68 1.90
N THR A 16 -11.99 -13.88 1.39
CA THR A 16 -10.70 -14.56 1.49
C THR A 16 -10.24 -14.96 0.10
N ALA A 17 -9.09 -14.43 -0.30
CA ALA A 17 -8.42 -14.79 -1.52
C ALA A 17 -7.10 -15.49 -1.17
N PHE A 18 -6.81 -16.60 -1.84
CA PHE A 18 -5.51 -17.25 -1.72
C PHE A 18 -5.01 -17.75 -3.07
N GLY A 19 -3.68 -17.77 -3.19
CA GLY A 19 -2.95 -18.23 -4.35
C GLY A 19 -1.95 -19.33 -3.97
N CYS A 20 -1.77 -20.28 -4.87
CA CYS A 20 -0.84 -21.40 -4.73
C CYS A 20 0.25 -21.34 -5.80
N GLU A 21 1.38 -21.96 -5.50
CA GLU A 21 2.51 -22.07 -6.42
C GLU A 21 2.16 -22.86 -7.69
N CYS A 22 1.14 -23.73 -7.64
CA CYS A 22 0.66 -24.46 -8.81
C CYS A 22 -0.20 -23.63 -9.78
N GLY A 23 -0.25 -22.30 -9.60
CA GLY A 23 -1.06 -21.38 -10.39
C GLY A 23 -2.54 -21.30 -9.96
N TYR A 24 -2.95 -22.04 -8.93
CA TYR A 24 -4.34 -22.04 -8.47
C TYR A 24 -4.63 -20.82 -7.60
N VAL A 25 -5.69 -20.07 -7.95
CA VAL A 25 -6.22 -18.96 -7.16
C VAL A 25 -7.66 -19.25 -6.82
N LYS A 26 -8.02 -19.04 -5.56
CA LYS A 26 -9.39 -19.20 -5.07
C LYS A 26 -9.82 -17.96 -4.31
N LEU A 27 -11.04 -17.54 -4.60
CA LEU A 27 -11.73 -16.45 -3.93
C LEU A 27 -12.99 -17.00 -3.27
N THR A 28 -13.20 -16.66 -2.01
CA THR A 28 -14.38 -17.06 -1.24
C THR A 28 -14.95 -15.88 -0.50
N VAL A 29 -16.27 -15.72 -0.55
CA VAL A 29 -17.02 -14.74 0.21
C VAL A 29 -17.86 -15.49 1.23
N ILE A 30 -17.67 -15.18 2.50
CA ILE A 30 -18.23 -15.91 3.63
C ILE A 30 -19.10 -14.94 4.44
N ASN A 31 -20.32 -15.36 4.74
CA ASN A 31 -21.16 -14.72 5.74
C ASN A 31 -20.71 -15.21 7.12
N VAL A 32 -20.10 -14.33 7.92
CA VAL A 32 -19.50 -14.69 9.21
C VAL A 32 -20.55 -15.09 10.25
N PRO A 33 -21.68 -14.36 10.43
CA PRO A 33 -22.73 -14.76 11.36
C PRO A 33 -23.34 -16.13 11.10
N ARG A 34 -23.55 -16.49 9.82
CA ARG A 34 -24.13 -17.78 9.44
C ARG A 34 -23.08 -18.88 9.20
N ASN A 35 -21.81 -18.49 9.11
CA ASN A 35 -20.70 -19.35 8.72
C ASN A 35 -20.95 -20.10 7.39
N GLU A 36 -21.57 -19.41 6.43
CA GLU A 36 -21.94 -19.95 5.13
C GLU A 36 -21.09 -19.31 4.03
N ILE A 37 -20.68 -20.11 3.05
CA ILE A 37 -20.02 -19.63 1.84
C ILE A 37 -21.12 -19.04 0.95
N VAL A 38 -21.09 -17.73 0.76
CA VAL A 38 -22.03 -17.00 -0.10
C VAL A 38 -21.64 -17.21 -1.56
N SER A 39 -20.34 -17.13 -1.82
CA SER A 39 -19.79 -17.19 -3.18
C SER A 39 -18.44 -17.86 -3.17
N ASP A 40 -18.19 -18.71 -4.15
CA ASP A 40 -16.88 -19.30 -4.40
C ASP A 40 -16.52 -19.19 -5.88
N TRP A 41 -15.28 -18.76 -6.13
CA TRP A 41 -14.71 -18.71 -7.45
C TRP A 41 -13.31 -19.30 -7.43
N SER A 42 -12.91 -19.96 -8.51
CA SER A 42 -11.53 -20.41 -8.68
C SER A 42 -11.06 -20.28 -10.12
N ILE A 43 -9.79 -19.93 -10.28
CA ILE A 43 -9.11 -19.85 -11.57
C ILE A 43 -7.73 -20.49 -11.48
N ARG A 44 -7.21 -20.96 -12.61
CA ARG A 44 -5.88 -21.53 -12.71
C ARG A 44 -5.05 -20.77 -13.74
N PHE A 45 -3.95 -20.21 -13.27
CA PHE A 45 -2.89 -19.62 -14.08
C PHE A 45 -1.92 -20.70 -14.56
N GLU A 46 -1.23 -20.40 -15.65
CA GLU A 46 -0.22 -21.31 -16.23
C GLU A 46 1.13 -21.22 -15.50
N SER A 47 1.31 -20.17 -14.70
CA SER A 47 2.53 -19.92 -13.93
C SER A 47 2.25 -19.80 -12.43
N SER A 48 3.32 -19.81 -11.64
CA SER A 48 3.21 -19.73 -10.19
C SER A 48 2.69 -18.36 -9.76
N VAL A 49 1.66 -18.35 -8.91
CA VAL A 49 1.23 -17.12 -8.25
C VAL A 49 2.37 -16.66 -7.34
N THR A 50 2.64 -15.37 -7.22
CA THR A 50 3.71 -14.83 -6.35
C THR A 50 3.20 -13.96 -5.23
N SER A 51 2.02 -13.37 -5.41
CA SER A 51 1.34 -12.61 -4.36
C SER A 51 -0.13 -12.40 -4.72
N VAL A 52 -0.93 -12.16 -3.69
CA VAL A 52 -2.36 -11.88 -3.79
C VAL A 52 -2.69 -10.74 -2.84
N ALA A 53 -3.32 -9.69 -3.35
CA ALA A 53 -3.72 -8.53 -2.55
C ALA A 53 -5.17 -8.14 -2.81
N LEU A 54 -5.94 -7.98 -1.73
CA LEU A 54 -7.28 -7.41 -1.76
C LEU A 54 -7.19 -5.91 -1.46
N PHE A 55 -7.90 -5.10 -2.22
CA PHE A 55 -7.89 -3.65 -2.06
C PHE A 55 -9.17 -3.02 -2.60
N ASN A 56 -9.46 -1.78 -2.23
CA ASN A 56 -10.55 -0.96 -2.75
C ASN A 56 -9.99 0.17 -3.61
N ASP A 57 -10.83 0.92 -4.33
CA ASP A 57 -10.34 2.05 -5.15
C ASP A 57 -9.91 3.25 -4.30
N GLU A 58 -10.63 3.53 -3.20
CA GLU A 58 -10.44 4.73 -2.39
C GLU A 58 -10.19 4.43 -0.91
N LEU A 59 -9.27 5.19 -0.33
CA LEU A 59 -9.08 5.28 1.12
C LEU A 59 -10.22 6.08 1.74
N LYS A 60 -11.29 5.39 2.16
CA LYS A 60 -12.30 5.97 3.03
C LYS A 60 -11.72 6.14 4.45
N LEU A 61 -10.94 7.21 4.66
CA LEU A 61 -10.52 7.62 5.99
C LEU A 61 -11.74 8.13 6.76
N ARG A 62 -12.09 7.46 7.86
CA ARG A 62 -13.11 7.97 8.78
C ARG A 62 -12.50 9.14 9.55
N CYS A 63 -13.15 10.30 9.49
CA CYS A 63 -12.81 11.37 10.41
C CYS A 63 -13.05 10.87 11.85
N PRO A 64 -12.09 11.04 12.76
CA PRO A 64 -12.32 10.75 14.17
C PRO A 64 -13.51 11.57 14.69
N SER A 65 -14.32 10.97 15.56
CA SER A 65 -15.55 11.59 16.08
C SER A 65 -15.33 12.90 16.84
N PHE A 66 -14.09 13.19 17.27
CA PHE A 66 -13.72 14.45 17.91
C PHE A 66 -13.53 15.62 16.93
N ILE A 67 -13.39 15.34 15.63
CA ILE A 67 -13.32 16.36 14.57
C ILE A 67 -14.74 16.55 14.03
N ASN A 68 -15.51 17.44 14.68
CA ASN A 68 -16.86 17.81 14.24
C ASN A 68 -16.80 18.63 12.94
N LEU A 69 -16.77 17.95 11.80
CA LEU A 69 -17.06 18.55 10.51
C LEU A 69 -18.58 18.53 10.34
N THR A 70 -19.25 19.65 10.62
CA THR A 70 -20.71 19.79 10.65
C THR A 70 -21.43 19.57 9.31
N ASP A 71 -20.69 19.29 8.23
CA ASP A 71 -21.23 19.22 6.87
C ASP A 71 -21.02 17.86 6.15
N VAL A 72 -20.57 16.81 6.84
CA VAL A 72 -20.48 15.47 6.23
C VAL A 72 -21.77 14.72 6.53
N THR A 73 -22.71 14.74 5.58
CA THR A 73 -23.79 13.74 5.56
C THR A 73 -23.15 12.36 5.66
N PRO A 74 -23.65 11.44 6.52
CA PRO A 74 -23.12 10.08 6.55
C PRO A 74 -23.22 9.55 5.13
N ALA A 75 -22.07 9.41 4.46
CA ALA A 75 -22.03 8.85 3.12
C ALA A 75 -22.72 7.50 3.22
N ASP A 76 -23.76 7.31 2.40
CA ASP A 76 -24.54 6.07 2.37
C ASP A 76 -23.56 4.88 2.46
N GLU A 77 -23.87 3.92 3.33
CA GLU A 77 -23.04 2.74 3.62
C GLU A 77 -23.02 1.77 2.43
N GLU A 78 -22.72 2.26 1.24
CA GLU A 78 -22.43 1.42 0.08
C GLU A 78 -21.14 0.66 0.38
N GLU A 79 -21.26 -0.68 0.34
CA GLU A 79 -20.13 -1.58 0.50
C GLU A 79 -19.03 -1.19 -0.50
N PRO A 80 -17.77 -1.01 -0.03
CA PRO A 80 -16.70 -0.59 -0.91
C PRO A 80 -16.50 -1.64 -2.02
N LEU A 81 -16.33 -1.16 -3.24
CA LEU A 81 -15.96 -2.00 -4.37
C LEU A 81 -14.60 -2.64 -4.07
N LEU A 82 -14.61 -3.96 -3.92
CA LEU A 82 -13.41 -4.74 -3.63
C LEU A 82 -12.81 -5.26 -4.92
N HIS A 83 -11.49 -5.23 -4.98
CA HIS A 83 -10.66 -5.64 -6.10
C HIS A 83 -9.63 -6.65 -5.63
N LEU A 84 -9.14 -7.46 -6.56
CA LEU A 84 -8.13 -8.48 -6.31
C LEU A 84 -6.99 -8.31 -7.29
N LEU A 85 -5.80 -8.05 -6.77
CA LEU A 85 -4.56 -8.11 -7.53
C LEU A 85 -3.96 -9.52 -7.38
N VAL A 86 -3.66 -10.14 -8.50
CA VAL A 86 -2.93 -11.40 -8.59
C VAL A 86 -1.66 -11.15 -9.39
N THR A 87 -0.52 -11.47 -8.80
CA THR A 87 0.76 -11.47 -9.50
C THR A 87 1.24 -12.88 -9.74
N THR A 88 1.92 -13.08 -10.86
CA THR A 88 2.49 -14.38 -11.24
C THR A 88 3.94 -14.23 -11.68
N THR A 89 4.65 -15.34 -11.81
CA THR A 89 6.07 -15.32 -12.19
C THR A 89 6.31 -15.02 -13.67
N LEU A 90 5.44 -15.48 -14.58
CA LEU A 90 5.69 -15.41 -16.03
C LEU A 90 4.61 -14.63 -16.79
N GLN A 91 3.42 -14.48 -16.22
CA GLN A 91 2.32 -13.77 -16.86
C GLN A 91 2.21 -12.36 -16.28
N PRO A 92 1.66 -11.41 -17.06
CA PRO A 92 1.35 -10.08 -16.57
C PRO A 92 0.52 -10.13 -15.28
N ALA A 93 0.76 -9.18 -14.38
CA ALA A 93 -0.05 -9.02 -13.19
C ALA A 93 -1.50 -8.66 -13.58
N VAL A 94 -2.47 -9.30 -12.94
CA VAL A 94 -3.89 -9.17 -13.28
C VAL A 94 -4.65 -8.56 -12.11
N ILE A 95 -5.49 -7.57 -12.41
CA ILE A 95 -6.43 -6.97 -11.46
C ILE A 95 -7.84 -7.40 -11.82
N TYR A 96 -8.53 -8.01 -10.88
CA TYR A 96 -9.96 -8.30 -10.97
C TYR A 96 -10.76 -7.21 -10.27
N ARG A 97 -11.70 -6.61 -11.01
CA ARG A 97 -12.59 -5.55 -10.54
C ARG A 97 -13.89 -6.14 -10.01
N ASN A 98 -14.47 -5.48 -9.01
CA ASN A 98 -15.74 -5.84 -8.37
C ASN A 98 -15.88 -7.34 -8.09
N ILE A 99 -14.94 -7.88 -7.31
CA ILE A 99 -14.84 -9.32 -7.07
C ILE A 99 -16.01 -9.90 -6.27
N THR A 100 -16.74 -9.07 -5.52
CA THR A 100 -17.88 -9.51 -4.72
C THR A 100 -19.08 -9.90 -5.59
N VAL A 101 -19.23 -9.30 -6.77
CA VAL A 101 -20.35 -9.55 -7.69
C VAL A 101 -19.90 -10.30 -8.95
N GLN A 102 -18.78 -9.89 -9.54
CA GLN A 102 -18.32 -10.37 -10.85
C GLN A 102 -17.26 -11.48 -10.77
N GLY A 103 -16.74 -11.79 -9.57
CA GLY A 103 -15.70 -12.80 -9.38
C GLY A 103 -14.47 -12.54 -10.25
N PHE A 104 -14.21 -13.41 -11.23
CA PHE A 104 -13.05 -13.33 -12.15
C PHE A 104 -13.40 -12.84 -13.58
N GLU A 105 -14.62 -12.40 -13.85
CA GLU A 105 -15.03 -12.01 -15.21
C GLU A 105 -14.40 -10.69 -15.67
N SER A 106 -14.32 -9.71 -14.76
CA SER A 106 -13.80 -8.38 -15.04
C SER A 106 -12.31 -8.30 -14.70
N CYS A 107 -11.46 -8.73 -15.63
CA CYS A 107 -10.01 -8.71 -15.47
C CYS A 107 -9.33 -7.60 -16.28
N TYR A 108 -8.24 -7.08 -15.74
CA TYR A 108 -7.38 -6.09 -16.37
C TYR A 108 -5.92 -6.49 -16.19
N ASN A 109 -5.20 -6.65 -17.30
CA ASN A 109 -3.78 -6.97 -17.28
C ASN A 109 -2.97 -5.68 -17.16
N LEU A 110 -2.07 -5.61 -16.19
CA LEU A 110 -1.17 -4.48 -16.01
C LEU A 110 -0.14 -4.45 -17.14
N PRO A 111 -0.05 -3.35 -17.91
CA PRO A 111 0.90 -3.24 -19.02
C PRO A 111 2.33 -3.29 -18.50
N ASP A 112 3.24 -3.87 -19.29
CA ASP A 112 4.68 -3.94 -19.03
C ASP A 112 5.10 -4.66 -17.73
N SER A 113 4.16 -5.34 -17.05
CA SER A 113 4.45 -6.04 -15.79
C SER A 113 5.25 -7.33 -15.98
N ASP A 114 5.26 -7.89 -17.19
CA ASP A 114 6.02 -9.07 -17.61
C ASP A 114 7.36 -8.72 -18.29
N SER A 115 7.64 -7.42 -18.51
CA SER A 115 8.86 -6.96 -19.20
C SER A 115 10.14 -7.06 -18.35
N PHE A 116 10.01 -7.23 -17.03
CA PHE A 116 11.10 -7.09 -16.07
C PHE A 116 11.36 -8.37 -15.26
N ASP A 117 11.39 -9.51 -15.94
CA ASP A 117 11.55 -10.86 -15.35
C ASP A 117 10.37 -11.19 -14.41
N ALA A 118 10.59 -11.99 -13.36
CA ALA A 118 9.53 -12.41 -12.45
C ALA A 118 9.09 -11.32 -11.45
N VAL A 119 7.78 -11.16 -11.26
CA VAL A 119 7.21 -10.33 -10.20
C VAL A 119 7.31 -11.07 -8.86
N MET A 120 8.08 -10.55 -7.92
CA MET A 120 8.38 -11.20 -6.63
C MET A 120 7.39 -10.83 -5.53
N CYS A 121 6.96 -9.56 -5.51
CA CYS A 121 6.07 -9.05 -4.47
C CYS A 121 5.13 -7.98 -5.04
N CYS A 122 4.01 -7.77 -4.36
CA CYS A 122 3.09 -6.70 -4.65
C CYS A 122 2.66 -5.98 -3.37
N LEU A 123 2.32 -4.71 -3.53
CA LEU A 123 1.85 -3.86 -2.46
C LEU A 123 0.81 -2.90 -3.05
N VAL A 124 -0.28 -2.69 -2.34
CA VAL A 124 -1.28 -1.69 -2.71
C VAL A 124 -1.29 -0.61 -1.63
N ALA A 125 -1.01 0.63 -2.03
CA ALA A 125 -0.88 1.75 -1.12
C ALA A 125 -1.14 3.06 -1.87
N ASP A 126 -1.61 4.07 -1.15
CA ASP A 126 -1.68 5.45 -1.63
C ASP A 126 -0.34 6.12 -1.35
N ILE A 127 0.51 6.23 -2.37
CA ILE A 127 1.89 6.73 -2.24
C ILE A 127 1.92 8.24 -2.39
N ASP A 128 1.06 8.79 -3.26
CA ASP A 128 1.02 10.23 -3.54
C ASP A 128 0.00 11.01 -2.69
N MET A 129 -0.69 10.30 -1.81
CA MET A 129 -1.63 10.82 -0.81
C MET A 129 -2.80 11.57 -1.43
N ASP A 130 -3.27 11.09 -2.58
CA ASP A 130 -4.44 11.65 -3.26
C ASP A 130 -5.76 10.97 -2.86
N GLY A 131 -5.69 9.94 -2.01
CA GLY A 131 -6.83 9.15 -1.54
C GLY A 131 -7.16 7.94 -2.41
N LYS A 132 -6.43 7.72 -3.52
CA LYS A 132 -6.59 6.56 -4.40
C LYS A 132 -5.43 5.59 -4.21
N HIS A 133 -5.72 4.32 -4.41
CA HIS A 133 -4.71 3.28 -4.26
C HIS A 133 -3.89 3.09 -5.55
N GLU A 134 -2.56 3.19 -5.43
CA GLU A 134 -1.61 2.69 -6.42
C GLU A 134 -1.24 1.23 -6.19
N VAL A 135 -0.94 0.54 -7.27
CA VAL A 135 -0.41 -0.83 -7.25
C VAL A 135 1.09 -0.79 -7.50
N ILE A 136 1.85 -1.33 -6.57
CA ILE A 136 3.31 -1.39 -6.62
C ILE A 136 3.73 -2.85 -6.81
N LEU A 137 4.58 -3.08 -7.80
CA LEU A 137 5.18 -4.38 -8.07
C LEU A 137 6.70 -4.28 -7.87
N GLY A 138 7.27 -5.27 -7.19
CA GLY A 138 8.72 -5.45 -7.12
C GLY A 138 9.13 -6.67 -7.94
N THR A 139 10.09 -6.48 -8.86
CA THR A 139 10.53 -7.55 -9.76
C THR A 139 11.92 -8.07 -9.42
N TYR A 140 12.20 -9.29 -9.87
CA TYR A 140 13.53 -9.87 -9.80
C TYR A 140 14.50 -9.14 -10.75
N GLY A 141 13.98 -8.56 -11.83
CA GLY A 141 14.71 -7.70 -12.77
C GLY A 141 15.19 -6.37 -12.20
N GLN A 142 15.17 -6.20 -10.88
CA GLN A 142 15.66 -5.02 -10.15
C GLN A 142 14.83 -3.76 -10.40
N GLU A 143 13.58 -3.91 -10.83
CA GLU A 143 12.69 -2.80 -11.14
C GLU A 143 11.50 -2.78 -10.19
N MET A 144 11.16 -1.59 -9.71
CA MET A 144 9.90 -1.31 -9.06
C MET A 144 8.97 -0.61 -10.04
N LEU A 145 7.77 -1.14 -10.21
CA LEU A 145 6.74 -0.60 -11.09
C LEU A 145 5.58 -0.09 -10.24
N VAL A 146 5.16 1.15 -10.47
CA VAL A 146 4.00 1.75 -9.79
C VAL A 146 2.93 2.07 -10.81
N TYR A 147 1.75 1.51 -10.60
CA TYR A 147 0.59 1.68 -11.46
C TYR A 147 -0.45 2.55 -10.76
N LYS A 148 -0.99 3.50 -11.51
CA LYS A 148 -2.08 4.36 -11.05
C LYS A 148 -3.30 4.17 -11.95
N LEU A 149 -4.47 4.20 -11.35
CA LEU A 149 -5.72 4.17 -12.09
C LEU A 149 -5.97 5.53 -12.74
N GLY A 150 -5.93 5.57 -14.07
CA GLY A 150 -6.23 6.76 -14.85
C GLY A 150 -7.55 6.62 -15.62
N SER A 151 -8.33 7.69 -15.68
CA SER A 151 -9.47 7.78 -16.60
C SER A 151 -8.94 8.09 -18.00
N SER A 152 -9.21 7.22 -18.98
CA SER A 152 -8.87 7.52 -20.36
C SER A 152 -9.87 8.51 -20.94
N SER A 153 -9.39 9.69 -21.35
CA SER A 153 -10.22 10.82 -21.80
C SER A 153 -11.07 10.55 -23.06
N LYS A 154 -10.79 9.47 -23.79
CA LYS A 154 -11.43 9.17 -25.08
C LYS A 154 -12.66 8.26 -24.98
N ASP A 155 -12.70 7.36 -23.99
CA ASP A 155 -13.78 6.35 -23.87
C ASP A 155 -14.44 6.33 -22.49
N GLY A 156 -14.02 7.19 -21.55
CA GLY A 156 -14.51 7.19 -20.16
C GLY A 156 -14.17 5.92 -19.37
N LYS A 157 -13.45 4.98 -19.99
CA LYS A 157 -13.04 3.71 -19.38
C LYS A 157 -11.83 3.94 -18.50
N GLU A 158 -11.91 3.44 -17.27
CA GLU A 158 -10.78 3.39 -16.34
C GLU A 158 -9.71 2.43 -16.87
N SER A 159 -8.44 2.83 -16.74
CA SER A 159 -7.30 2.06 -17.23
C SER A 159 -6.13 2.24 -16.27
N TRP A 160 -5.48 1.14 -15.91
CA TRP A 160 -4.24 1.20 -15.16
C TRP A 160 -3.10 1.57 -16.09
N LYS A 161 -2.30 2.56 -15.67
CA LYS A 161 -1.13 3.01 -16.42
C LYS A 161 0.08 2.99 -15.50
N LEU A 162 1.24 2.66 -16.07
CA LEU A 162 2.51 2.77 -15.39
C LEU A 162 2.76 4.26 -15.10
N ASN A 163 2.76 4.63 -13.82
CA ASN A 163 2.93 6.00 -13.35
C ASN A 163 4.41 6.30 -13.12
N CYS A 164 5.12 5.40 -12.45
CA CYS A 164 6.56 5.50 -12.29
C CYS A 164 7.22 4.12 -12.31
N GLN A 165 8.49 4.15 -12.71
CA GLN A 165 9.39 3.00 -12.73
C GLN A 165 10.68 3.43 -12.05
N ARG A 166 11.23 2.56 -11.19
CA ARG A 166 12.49 2.81 -10.49
C ARG A 166 13.35 1.56 -10.46
N GLY A 167 14.55 1.67 -11.03
CA GLY A 167 15.59 0.66 -10.94
C GLY A 167 16.31 0.66 -9.59
N PHE A 168 16.72 -0.52 -9.15
CA PHE A 168 17.55 -0.78 -7.99
C PHE A 168 18.82 -1.51 -8.42
N ALA A 169 19.85 -1.53 -7.57
CA ALA A 169 21.07 -2.27 -7.85
C ALA A 169 20.92 -3.79 -7.69
N ASN A 170 19.83 -4.25 -7.07
CA ASN A 170 19.60 -5.64 -6.69
C ASN A 170 18.11 -6.00 -6.81
N PRO A 171 17.79 -7.31 -6.97
CA PRO A 171 16.41 -7.79 -7.01
C PRO A 171 15.58 -7.39 -5.79
N ILE A 172 14.32 -7.04 -6.02
CA ILE A 172 13.37 -6.65 -4.97
C ILE A 172 12.65 -7.90 -4.46
N TYR A 173 12.71 -8.13 -3.14
CA TYR A 173 12.08 -9.28 -2.49
C TYR A 173 10.76 -8.94 -1.80
N SER A 174 10.67 -7.76 -1.20
CA SER A 174 9.50 -7.37 -0.43
C SER A 174 9.32 -5.86 -0.42
N LEU A 175 8.06 -5.45 -0.33
CA LEU A 175 7.61 -4.07 -0.27
C LEU A 175 6.67 -3.93 0.93
N LEU A 176 6.86 -2.86 1.71
CA LEU A 176 6.02 -2.57 2.87
C LEU A 176 5.73 -1.08 2.95
N TYR A 177 4.49 -0.71 3.25
CA TYR A 177 4.07 0.67 3.46
C TYR A 177 3.67 0.90 4.92
N VAL A 178 4.58 1.50 5.68
CA VAL A 178 4.45 1.62 7.14
C VAL A 178 5.11 2.91 7.62
N ASP A 179 4.58 3.49 8.69
CA ASP A 179 5.18 4.62 9.38
C ASP A 179 6.34 4.10 10.24
N VAL A 180 7.55 4.24 9.71
CA VAL A 180 8.78 3.82 10.39
C VAL A 180 9.29 4.94 11.31
N THR A 181 9.00 6.19 10.96
CA THR A 181 9.52 7.35 11.70
C THR A 181 8.65 7.77 12.89
N GLY A 182 7.42 7.27 12.95
CA GLY A 182 6.44 7.57 14.00
C GLY A 182 5.84 8.97 13.87
N ASP A 183 5.92 9.60 12.69
CA ASP A 183 5.40 10.94 12.45
C ASP A 183 3.97 10.94 11.87
N GLY A 184 3.37 9.75 11.71
CA GLY A 184 2.04 9.57 11.15
C GLY A 184 2.01 9.53 9.62
N VAL A 185 3.13 9.78 8.93
CA VAL A 185 3.29 9.58 7.50
C VAL A 185 3.93 8.22 7.26
N LYS A 186 3.31 7.41 6.39
CA LYS A 186 3.87 6.11 6.04
C LYS A 186 4.98 6.26 5.00
N GLU A 187 6.10 5.57 5.21
CA GLU A 187 7.17 5.43 4.25
C GLU A 187 7.07 4.11 3.48
N LEU A 188 7.64 4.10 2.28
CA LEU A 188 7.77 2.89 1.46
C LEU A 188 9.11 2.22 1.74
N VAL A 189 9.06 1.04 2.35
CA VAL A 189 10.22 0.21 2.68
C VAL A 189 10.37 -0.85 1.59
N VAL A 190 11.54 -0.87 0.94
CA VAL A 190 11.90 -1.81 -0.11
C VAL A 190 13.02 -2.71 0.39
N LEU A 191 12.76 -4.01 0.45
CA LEU A 191 13.78 -5.01 0.76
C LEU A 191 14.39 -5.53 -0.53
N THR A 192 15.69 -5.32 -0.72
CA THR A 192 16.49 -5.91 -1.80
C THR A 192 17.40 -7.00 -1.27
N LEU A 193 18.05 -7.74 -2.17
CA LEU A 193 19.01 -8.79 -1.79
C LEU A 193 20.14 -8.29 -0.87
N GLN A 194 20.57 -7.03 -1.03
CA GLN A 194 21.73 -6.47 -0.33
C GLN A 194 21.37 -5.54 0.83
N GLY A 195 20.12 -5.11 0.95
CA GLY A 195 19.75 -4.17 2.00
C GLY A 195 18.31 -3.69 1.94
N VAL A 196 17.97 -2.84 2.91
CA VAL A 196 16.67 -2.20 3.05
C VAL A 196 16.77 -0.74 2.62
N HIS A 197 15.92 -0.33 1.70
CA HIS A 197 15.76 1.06 1.30
C HIS A 197 14.47 1.62 1.91
N ILE A 198 14.58 2.72 2.64
CA ILE A 198 13.42 3.47 3.14
C ILE A 198 13.26 4.68 2.23
N MET A 199 12.10 4.80 1.61
CA MET A 199 11.78 5.89 0.69
C MET A 199 10.67 6.75 1.27
N GLN A 200 10.95 8.04 1.36
CA GLN A 200 10.00 9.04 1.82
C GLN A 200 9.20 9.59 0.64
N PRO A 201 7.89 9.86 0.83
CA PRO A 201 7.08 10.55 -0.17
C PRO A 201 7.68 11.93 -0.48
N GLN A 202 7.87 12.23 -1.76
CA GLN A 202 8.42 13.53 -2.17
C GLN A 202 7.32 14.60 -2.13
N THR A 203 7.39 15.52 -1.16
CA THR A 203 6.47 16.66 -1.07
C THR A 203 6.91 17.81 -1.98
N THR A 204 7.11 17.57 -3.29
CA THR A 204 7.50 18.63 -4.25
C THR A 204 6.36 19.59 -4.61
N SER A 205 5.16 19.34 -4.09
CA SER A 205 4.08 20.31 -4.04
C SER A 205 3.58 20.39 -2.61
N GLY A 206 3.87 21.48 -1.91
CA GLY A 206 3.32 21.77 -0.57
C GLY A 206 1.81 22.01 -0.57
N GLN A 207 1.02 21.16 -1.22
CA GLN A 207 -0.40 21.42 -1.43
C GLN A 207 -1.34 20.65 -0.52
N ARG A 208 -0.99 19.50 0.11
CA ARG A 208 -1.95 18.83 1.01
C ARG A 208 -1.42 18.22 2.31
N CYS A 209 -0.36 17.40 2.32
CA CYS A 209 -0.06 16.61 3.53
C CYS A 209 0.70 17.33 4.66
N LEU A 210 1.73 18.13 4.36
CA LEU A 210 2.41 18.93 5.40
C LEU A 210 1.48 20.02 5.99
N PRO A 211 0.68 20.75 5.18
CA PRO A 211 -0.32 21.66 5.72
C PRO A 211 -1.41 20.95 6.52
N LEU A 212 -1.89 19.75 6.12
CA LEU A 212 -2.89 19.03 6.91
C LEU A 212 -2.32 18.58 8.26
N GLN A 213 -1.10 18.06 8.32
CA GLN A 213 -0.48 17.71 9.60
C GLN A 213 -0.22 18.94 10.48
N GLN A 214 0.26 20.05 9.90
CA GLN A 214 0.44 21.29 10.65
C GLN A 214 -0.90 21.88 11.12
N THR A 215 -1.94 21.84 10.28
CA THR A 215 -3.28 22.31 10.64
C THR A 215 -3.92 21.41 11.69
N VAL A 216 -3.78 20.08 11.59
CA VAL A 216 -4.28 19.14 12.59
C VAL A 216 -3.49 19.26 13.89
N MET A 217 -2.17 19.47 13.84
CA MET A 217 -1.35 19.73 15.02
C MET A 217 -1.69 21.07 15.66
N GLU A 218 -1.92 22.14 14.90
CA GLU A 218 -2.43 23.42 15.41
C GLU A 218 -3.85 23.27 15.99
N TYR A 219 -4.72 22.48 15.36
CA TYR A 219 -6.07 22.21 15.87
C TYR A 219 -6.04 21.38 17.16
N LEU A 220 -5.12 20.40 17.25
CA LEU A 220 -4.90 19.61 18.45
C LEU A 220 -4.30 20.47 19.56
N GLN A 221 -3.31 21.32 19.27
CA GLN A 221 -2.72 22.26 20.24
C GLN A 221 -3.73 23.29 20.76
N ASN A 222 -4.67 23.73 19.92
CA ASN A 222 -5.73 24.69 20.29
C ASN A 222 -7.00 24.02 20.85
N SER A 223 -7.08 22.69 20.86
CA SER A 223 -8.22 21.98 21.44
C SER A 223 -8.07 21.91 22.97
N PRO A 224 -9.09 22.31 23.75
CA PRO A 224 -9.03 22.28 25.22
C PRO A 224 -8.81 20.87 25.79
N THR A 225 -9.07 19.82 24.99
CA THR A 225 -8.89 18.42 25.35
C THR A 225 -7.41 17.98 25.35
N PHE A 226 -6.56 18.60 24.53
CA PHE A 226 -5.14 18.20 24.40
C PHE A 226 -4.26 18.72 25.54
N HIS A 227 -4.60 19.89 26.12
CA HIS A 227 -3.93 20.40 27.31
C HIS A 227 -4.09 19.48 28.54
N LEU A 228 -5.16 18.66 28.59
CA LEU A 228 -5.35 17.64 29.61
C LEU A 228 -4.44 16.40 29.39
N ILE A 229 -4.16 16.05 28.13
CA ILE A 229 -3.34 14.87 27.77
C ILE A 229 -1.84 15.19 27.89
N GLN A 230 -1.40 16.39 27.49
CA GLN A 230 0.01 16.78 27.61
C GLN A 230 0.51 16.89 29.06
N GLN A 231 -0.37 17.15 30.04
CA GLN A 231 0.03 17.10 31.45
C GLN A 231 0.32 15.66 31.95
N GLN A 232 -0.15 14.62 31.23
CA GLN A 232 0.06 13.22 31.61
C GLN A 232 1.20 12.53 30.85
N THR A 233 1.57 12.98 29.65
CA THR A 233 2.64 12.39 28.85
C THR A 233 3.66 13.43 28.38
N LYS A 234 4.75 13.58 29.15
CA LYS A 234 5.98 14.27 28.72
C LYS A 234 6.71 13.42 27.66
N MET A 235 6.33 13.50 26.39
CA MET A 235 7.19 13.03 25.30
C MET A 235 7.39 14.16 24.29
N GLU A 236 8.65 14.61 24.19
CA GLU A 236 9.11 15.52 23.15
C GLU A 236 9.50 14.71 21.92
N TYR A 237 8.95 15.07 20.76
CA TYR A 237 9.35 14.48 19.47
C TYR A 237 10.49 15.33 18.89
N PRO A 238 11.65 14.73 18.52
CA PRO A 238 12.74 15.48 17.92
C PRO A 238 12.33 16.04 16.55
N MET A 239 12.61 17.32 16.29
CA MET A 239 12.38 17.95 14.99
C MET A 239 13.34 17.37 13.93
N LYS A 240 12.78 17.07 12.75
CA LYS A 240 13.45 16.45 11.60
C LYS A 240 14.55 17.37 11.05
N GLY A 241 15.76 16.83 10.89
CA GLY A 241 16.81 17.42 10.06
C GLY A 241 16.44 17.39 8.58
N HIS A 242 16.90 18.37 7.82
CA HIS A 242 16.67 18.50 6.38
C HIS A 242 17.56 17.51 5.61
N TYR A 243 16.98 16.70 4.73
CA TYR A 243 17.70 15.78 3.84
C TYR A 243 17.39 16.11 2.39
N ASP A 244 18.44 16.35 1.61
CA ASP A 244 18.36 16.72 0.19
C ASP A 244 18.70 15.50 -0.70
N CYS A 245 18.21 15.53 -1.94
CA CYS A 245 18.32 14.46 -2.93
C CYS A 245 19.73 14.21 -3.50
N SER A 246 20.77 14.78 -2.85
CA SER A 246 22.19 14.57 -3.15
C SER A 246 22.91 13.66 -2.14
N THR A 247 22.21 13.12 -1.13
CA THR A 247 22.87 12.33 -0.08
C THR A 247 23.22 10.92 -0.58
N GLU A 248 24.48 10.74 -1.02
CA GLU A 248 25.01 9.49 -1.60
C GLU A 248 25.19 8.32 -0.62
N ASN A 249 24.86 8.45 0.66
CA ASN A 249 24.94 7.35 1.61
C ASN A 249 23.85 7.46 2.67
N LEU A 250 22.98 6.46 2.74
CA LEU A 250 22.02 6.32 3.84
C LEU A 250 22.50 5.22 4.78
N ALA A 251 23.11 5.63 5.90
CA ALA A 251 23.28 4.77 7.05
C ALA A 251 22.02 4.90 7.90
N TYR A 252 21.29 3.80 8.09
CA TYR A 252 20.20 3.75 9.06
C TYR A 252 20.68 2.99 10.30
N GLN A 253 20.59 3.64 11.46
CA GLN A 253 20.78 3.03 12.76
C GLN A 253 19.41 2.63 13.29
N LEU A 254 19.08 1.34 13.19
CA LEU A 254 17.88 0.79 13.80
C LEU A 254 18.25 0.25 15.18
N GLN A 255 17.68 0.84 16.22
CA GLN A 255 17.86 0.38 17.59
C GLN A 255 16.60 -0.39 18.01
N CYS A 256 16.77 -1.66 18.37
CA CYS A 256 15.67 -2.48 18.86
C CYS A 256 15.40 -2.14 20.33
N ASN A 257 14.18 -1.69 20.67
CA ASN A 257 13.81 -1.38 22.06
C ASN A 257 13.76 -2.61 22.99
N TYR A 258 13.90 -3.82 22.46
CA TYR A 258 13.88 -5.08 23.23
C TYR A 258 15.23 -5.82 23.24
N CYS A 259 16.16 -5.49 22.35
CA CYS A 259 17.44 -6.18 22.22
C CYS A 259 18.59 -5.16 22.11
N ILE A 260 19.70 -5.37 22.83
CA ILE A 260 20.91 -4.52 22.80
C ILE A 260 21.70 -4.69 21.48
N ALA A 261 21.07 -5.23 20.42
CA ALA A 261 21.70 -5.41 19.13
C ALA A 261 21.50 -4.14 18.29
N GLU A 262 22.60 -3.45 18.02
CA GLU A 262 22.67 -2.34 17.06
C GLU A 262 22.91 -2.92 15.67
N TYR A 263 22.02 -2.59 14.72
CA TYR A 263 22.23 -2.92 13.31
C TYR A 263 22.65 -1.67 12.57
N ILE A 264 23.91 -1.64 12.14
CA ILE A 264 24.48 -0.59 11.28
C ILE A 264 24.70 -1.23 9.91
N GLY A 265 23.83 -0.92 8.94
CA GLY A 265 24.00 -1.33 7.56
C GLY A 265 24.73 -0.24 6.77
N PHE A 266 25.83 -0.59 6.13
CA PHE A 266 26.52 0.27 5.14
C PHE A 266 26.28 -0.30 3.75
N THR A 267 25.84 0.53 2.80
CA THR A 267 25.86 0.18 1.38
C THR A 267 26.90 1.04 0.68
N THR A 268 28.04 0.46 0.30
CA THR A 268 29.01 1.09 -0.61
C THR A 268 28.67 0.68 -2.04
N GLY A 269 27.68 1.34 -2.65
CA GLY A 269 27.29 1.06 -4.03
C GLY A 269 26.85 2.34 -4.72
N THR A 270 27.60 2.75 -5.73
CA THR A 270 27.21 3.85 -6.62
C THR A 270 25.96 3.44 -7.40
N LEU A 271 24.85 4.13 -7.13
CA LEU A 271 23.61 4.03 -7.89
C LEU A 271 23.89 4.50 -9.33
N ARG A 272 23.55 3.69 -10.34
CA ARG A 272 23.61 4.14 -11.74
C ARG A 272 22.49 5.16 -11.97
N GLN A 273 22.87 6.33 -12.48
CA GLN A 273 21.97 7.31 -13.08
C GLN A 273 21.30 6.76 -14.34
#